data_AF-A0A9D2G2P5-F1
#
_entry.id   AF-A0A9D2G2P5-F1
#
_cell.length_a   1.000
_cell.length_b   1.000
_cell.length_c   1.000
_cell.angle_alpha   90.00
_cell.angle_beta   90.00
_cell.angle_gamma   90.00
#
_symmetry.space_group_name_H-M   'P 1'
#
loop_
_entity.id
_entity.type
_entity.pdbx_description
1 polymer ?
#
loop_
_entity_poly.entity_id
_entity_poly.type
_entity_poly.pdbx_seq_one_letter_code
_entity_poly.pdbx_strand_id
1 'polypeptide(L)'
;MAFERKEIEKENPKSALWSMLKWYWLLIPTFYFLFFIPNASQQGELAPSVALNLMLQMVNYGLAGIMTVTHPVEKSKTGLADNFLKLAAIQQFLAQNIFGLILTVIVWYQLPYKIDVETVEQEELEKWHFQPKTIYIITGILLAVTILVVLGQFRLK
;
A
#
# COMPACT_ATOMS: atom_id res chain seq x y z
N MET A 1 22.15 -0.84 -39.76
CA MET A 1 22.14 -1.46 -38.42
C MET A 1 20.69 -1.56 -37.99
N ALA A 2 20.11 -2.76 -38.02
CA ALA A 2 18.80 -2.99 -37.45
C ALA A 2 18.98 -3.00 -35.92
N PHE A 3 18.35 -2.06 -35.23
CA PHE A 3 18.23 -2.12 -33.77
C PHE A 3 17.30 -3.30 -33.47
N GLU A 4 17.88 -4.45 -33.17
CA GLU A 4 17.16 -5.55 -32.53
C GLU A 4 16.57 -4.98 -31.23
N ARG A 5 15.24 -4.81 -31.21
CA ARG A 5 14.53 -4.62 -29.96
C ARG A 5 14.81 -5.87 -29.15
N LYS A 6 15.67 -5.76 -28.13
CA LYS A 6 15.75 -6.77 -27.07
C LYS A 6 14.33 -7.00 -26.59
N GLU A 7 13.79 -8.18 -26.89
CA GLU A 7 12.56 -8.64 -26.28
C GLU A 7 12.78 -8.54 -24.77
N ILE A 8 11.98 -7.70 -24.13
CA ILE A 8 12.03 -7.50 -22.70
C ILE A 8 11.65 -8.86 -22.11
N GLU A 9 12.63 -9.56 -21.53
CA GLU A 9 12.42 -10.87 -20.91
C GLU A 9 11.22 -10.78 -19.97
N LYS A 10 10.25 -11.67 -20.21
CA LYS A 10 9.04 -11.79 -19.40
C LYS A 10 9.44 -12.31 -18.03
N GLU A 11 9.70 -11.42 -17.09
CA GLU A 11 9.97 -11.79 -15.70
C GLU A 11 8.67 -12.20 -15.01
N ASN A 12 8.66 -13.41 -14.45
CA ASN A 12 7.55 -13.87 -13.63
C ASN A 12 7.43 -12.99 -12.37
N PRO A 13 6.26 -12.39 -12.10
CA PRO A 13 6.06 -11.62 -10.88
C PRO A 13 6.27 -12.53 -9.66
N LYS A 14 7.20 -12.18 -8.77
CA LYS A 14 7.32 -12.84 -7.47
C LYS A 14 6.17 -12.38 -6.57
N SER A 15 5.02 -13.04 -6.67
CA SER A 15 3.78 -12.72 -5.93
C SER A 15 3.94 -12.73 -4.40
N ALA A 16 4.98 -13.39 -3.89
CA ALA A 16 5.26 -13.51 -2.46
C ALA A 16 5.48 -12.15 -1.78
N LEU A 17 6.26 -11.24 -2.36
CA LEU A 17 6.55 -9.96 -1.72
C LEU A 17 5.38 -8.98 -1.74
N TRP A 18 4.61 -8.96 -2.84
CA TRP A 18 3.35 -8.23 -2.91
C TRP A 18 2.40 -8.68 -1.79
N SER A 19 2.32 -10.00 -1.58
CA SER A 19 1.52 -10.59 -0.52
C SER A 19 2.07 -10.25 0.87
N MET A 20 3.38 -10.29 1.08
CA MET A 20 4.01 -9.91 2.35
C MET A 20 3.74 -8.45 2.71
N LEU A 21 3.88 -7.52 1.77
CA LEU A 21 3.61 -6.10 2.00
C LEU A 21 2.14 -5.87 2.34
N LYS A 22 1.22 -6.51 1.60
CA LYS A 22 -0.22 -6.50 1.92
C LYS A 22 -0.49 -7.00 3.34
N TRP A 23 0.06 -8.15 3.71
CA TRP A 23 -0.15 -8.72 5.05
C TRP A 23 0.49 -7.89 6.14
N TYR A 24 1.65 -7.28 5.89
CA TYR A 24 2.26 -6.32 6.82
C TYR A 24 1.31 -5.15 7.12
N TRP A 25 0.76 -4.53 6.07
CA TRP A 25 -0.20 -3.44 6.19
C TRP A 25 -1.58 -3.85 6.71
N LEU A 26 -1.90 -5.14 6.75
CA LEU A 26 -3.12 -5.66 7.35
C LEU A 26 -2.92 -6.04 8.82
N LEU A 27 -1.90 -6.86 9.10
CA LEU A 27 -1.69 -7.46 10.43
C LEU A 27 -1.28 -6.42 11.46
N ILE A 28 -0.34 -5.53 11.14
CA ILE A 28 0.13 -4.53 12.11
C ILE A 28 -1.03 -3.64 12.59
N PRO A 29 -1.84 -3.03 11.70
CA PRO A 29 -3.04 -2.33 12.15
C PRO A 29 -3.98 -3.21 12.96
N THR A 30 -4.22 -4.46 12.53
CA THR A 30 -5.11 -5.40 13.25
C THR A 30 -4.68 -5.61 14.69
N PHE A 31 -3.39 -5.79 14.94
CA PHE A 31 -2.84 -5.86 16.30
C PHE A 31 -3.09 -4.57 17.09
N TYR A 32 -2.90 -3.40 16.48
CA TYR A 32 -3.21 -2.11 17.13
C TYR A 32 -4.69 -1.98 17.50
N PHE A 33 -5.61 -2.34 16.59
CA PHE A 33 -7.05 -2.26 16.85
C PHE A 33 -7.52 -3.26 17.92
N LEU A 34 -7.02 -4.50 17.90
CA LEU A 34 -7.47 -5.55 18.82
C LEU A 34 -6.90 -5.39 20.23
N PHE A 35 -5.67 -4.92 20.39
CA PHE A 35 -4.99 -4.91 21.69
C PHE A 35 -4.82 -3.52 22.28
N PHE A 36 -4.74 -2.47 21.45
CA PHE A 36 -4.43 -1.12 21.91
C PHE A 36 -5.69 -0.29 22.21
N ILE A 37 -6.72 -0.40 21.36
CA ILE A 37 -7.99 0.34 21.57
C ILE A 37 -8.72 -0.11 22.84
N PRO A 38 -8.92 -1.43 23.11
CA PRO A 38 -9.62 -1.85 24.31
C PRO A 38 -8.89 -1.40 25.58
N ASN A 39 -7.55 -1.51 25.59
CA ASN A 39 -6.73 -1.08 26.73
C ASN A 39 -6.78 0.45 26.96
N ALA A 40 -6.76 1.26 25.89
CA ALA A 40 -6.88 2.71 26.01
C ALA A 40 -8.29 3.15 26.45
N SER A 41 -9.34 2.45 26.01
CA SER A 41 -10.73 2.73 26.40
C SER A 41 -11.01 2.44 27.89
N GLN A 42 -10.30 1.48 28.49
CA GLN A 42 -10.41 1.17 29.91
C GLN A 42 -9.74 2.21 30.82
N GLN A 43 -8.87 3.07 30.28
CA GLN A 43 -8.13 4.09 31.03
C GLN A 43 -8.78 5.48 31.01
N GLY A 44 -10.00 5.61 30.46
CA GLY A 44 -10.84 6.80 30.62
C GLY A 44 -10.78 7.80 29.47
N GLU A 45 -9.62 8.03 28.86
CA GLU A 45 -9.50 8.86 27.65
C GLU A 45 -8.35 8.42 26.74
N LEU A 46 -8.60 8.41 25.43
CA LEU A 46 -7.62 8.05 24.42
C LEU A 46 -6.73 9.27 24.15
N ALA A 47 -5.46 9.21 24.57
CA ALA A 47 -4.53 10.31 24.38
C ALA A 47 -4.47 10.77 22.90
N PRO A 48 -4.42 12.07 22.60
CA PRO A 48 -4.42 12.58 21.22
C PRO A 48 -3.32 11.99 20.32
N SER A 49 -2.15 11.70 20.90
CA SER A 49 -1.04 11.02 20.21
C SER A 49 -1.39 9.59 19.79
N VAL A 50 -2.14 8.86 20.63
CA VAL A 50 -2.62 7.50 20.35
C VAL A 50 -3.69 7.55 19.25
N ALA A 51 -4.61 8.51 19.30
CA ALA A 51 -5.64 8.70 18.27
C ALA A 51 -5.00 8.96 16.89
N LEU A 52 -3.98 9.83 16.82
CA LEU A 52 -3.24 10.10 15.59
C LEU A 52 -2.48 8.86 15.09
N ASN A 53 -1.87 8.08 15.98
CA ASN A 53 -1.23 6.82 15.58
C ASN A 53 -2.25 5.82 15.03
N LEU A 54 -3.44 5.70 15.63
CA LEU A 54 -4.51 4.83 15.11
C LEU A 54 -4.99 5.29 13.73
N MET A 55 -5.09 6.60 13.48
CA MET A 55 -5.41 7.13 12.15
C MET A 55 -4.34 6.71 11.11
N LEU A 56 -3.05 6.71 11.45
CA LEU A 56 -2.02 6.18 10.55
C LEU A 56 -2.18 4.67 10.29
N GLN A 57 -2.61 3.90 11.31
CA GLN A 57 -2.90 2.48 11.11
C GLN A 57 -4.12 2.26 10.20
N MET A 58 -5.15 3.13 10.26
CA MET A 58 -6.25 3.10 9.29
C MET A 58 -5.78 3.38 7.87
N VAL A 59 -4.81 4.29 7.69
CA VAL A 59 -4.21 4.54 6.38
C VAL A 59 -3.52 3.29 5.85
N ASN A 60 -2.75 2.59 6.69
CA ASN A 60 -2.11 1.31 6.32
C ASN A 60 -3.16 0.28 5.87
N TYR A 61 -4.30 0.17 6.56
CA TYR A 61 -5.40 -0.68 6.10
C TYR A 61 -5.95 -0.27 4.73
N GLY A 62 -6.10 1.03 4.48
CA GLY A 62 -6.49 1.55 3.17
C GLY A 62 -5.53 1.13 2.06
N LEU A 63 -4.21 1.20 2.32
CA LEU A 63 -3.18 0.73 1.39
C LEU A 63 -3.27 -0.78 1.14
N ALA A 64 -3.48 -1.59 2.17
CA ALA A 64 -3.70 -3.04 2.03
C ALA A 64 -4.96 -3.36 1.21
N GLY A 65 -6.04 -2.61 1.42
CA GLY A 65 -7.27 -2.71 0.65
C GLY A 65 -7.02 -2.43 -0.83
N ILE A 66 -6.32 -1.33 -1.15
CA ILE A 66 -5.94 -0.99 -2.52
C ILE A 66 -5.09 -2.11 -3.15
N MET A 67 -4.04 -2.59 -2.48
CA MET A 67 -3.21 -3.69 -2.98
C MET A 67 -3.99 -4.97 -3.31
N THR A 68 -5.10 -5.19 -2.61
CA THR A 68 -5.97 -6.36 -2.80
C THR A 68 -6.85 -6.20 -4.06
N VAL A 69 -7.33 -4.98 -4.32
CA VAL A 69 -8.24 -4.69 -5.44
C VAL A 69 -7.53 -4.13 -6.68
N THR A 70 -6.20 -3.97 -6.65
CA THR A 70 -5.42 -3.60 -7.84
C THR A 70 -5.48 -4.71 -8.88
N HIS A 71 -5.93 -4.37 -10.08
CA HIS A 71 -6.05 -5.30 -11.20
C HIS A 71 -4.70 -6.01 -11.46
N PRO A 72 -4.67 -7.35 -11.66
CA PRO A 72 -3.41 -8.09 -11.82
C PRO A 72 -2.50 -7.58 -12.94
N VAL A 73 -3.07 -7.22 -14.10
CA VAL A 73 -2.30 -6.65 -15.23
C VAL A 73 -1.69 -5.28 -14.94
N GLU A 74 -2.23 -4.58 -13.93
CA GLU A 74 -1.75 -3.28 -13.46
C GLU A 74 -0.66 -3.42 -12.40
N LYS A 75 -0.31 -4.65 -11.98
CA LYS A 75 0.79 -4.97 -11.06
C LYS A 75 2.16 -4.94 -11.77
N SER A 76 2.35 -3.98 -12.67
CA SER A 76 3.60 -3.79 -13.42
C SER A 76 4.18 -2.40 -13.18
N LYS A 77 5.43 -2.19 -13.58
CA LYS A 77 6.06 -0.86 -13.61
C LYS A 77 5.38 0.12 -14.56
N THR A 78 4.64 -0.38 -15.55
CA THR A 78 3.94 0.43 -16.55
C THR A 78 2.48 0.69 -16.19
N GLY A 79 1.96 0.00 -15.19
CA GLY A 79 0.58 0.11 -14.73
C GLY A 79 0.41 0.91 -13.44
N LEU A 80 -0.77 0.79 -12.83
CA LEU A 80 -1.15 1.50 -11.61
C LEU A 80 -0.22 1.24 -10.42
N ALA A 81 0.33 0.03 -10.31
CA ALA A 81 1.12 -0.38 -9.15
C ALA A 81 2.39 0.44 -8.99
N ASP A 82 2.98 0.94 -10.08
CA ASP A 82 4.16 1.82 -10.02
C ASP A 82 3.85 3.10 -9.25
N ASN A 83 2.82 3.82 -9.67
CA ASN A 83 2.41 5.07 -9.04
C ASN A 83 1.88 4.82 -7.62
N PHE A 84 1.09 3.76 -7.43
CA PHE A 84 0.58 3.40 -6.11
C PHE A 84 1.71 3.12 -5.11
N LEU A 85 2.69 2.28 -5.45
CA LEU A 85 3.78 1.95 -4.52
C LEU A 85 4.69 3.15 -4.26
N LYS A 86 4.90 4.05 -5.24
CA LYS A 86 5.62 5.31 -5.01
C LYS A 86 4.89 6.21 -4.02
N LEU A 87 3.58 6.37 -4.18
CA LEU A 87 2.76 7.16 -3.25
C LEU A 87 2.70 6.51 -1.87
N ALA A 88 2.60 5.18 -1.82
CA ALA A 88 2.67 4.44 -0.57
C ALA A 88 4.04 4.62 0.11
N ALA A 89 5.14 4.61 -0.64
CA ALA A 89 6.47 4.88 -0.08
C ALA A 89 6.56 6.29 0.51
N ILE A 90 6.05 7.31 -0.19
CA ILE A 90 5.96 8.68 0.35
C ILE A 90 5.12 8.70 1.63
N GLN A 91 3.98 8.01 1.64
CA GLN A 91 3.11 7.91 2.82
C GLN A 91 3.85 7.26 4.01
N GLN A 92 4.56 6.14 3.79
CA GLN A 92 5.32 5.46 4.84
C GLN A 92 6.45 6.32 5.39
N PHE A 93 7.13 7.08 4.52
CA PHE A 93 8.14 8.06 4.93
C PHE A 93 7.54 9.17 5.79
N LEU A 94 6.42 9.78 5.37
CA LEU A 94 5.74 10.83 6.14
C LEU A 94 5.27 10.32 7.51
N ALA A 95 4.76 9.10 7.56
CA ALA A 95 4.36 8.41 8.79
C ALA A 95 5.55 7.97 9.67
N GLN A 96 6.79 8.26 9.27
CA GLN A 96 8.02 7.84 9.94
C GLN A 96 8.14 6.31 10.11
N ASN A 97 7.45 5.55 9.26
CA ASN A 97 7.47 4.09 9.26
C ASN A 97 8.57 3.56 8.33
N ILE A 98 9.81 3.59 8.82
CA ILE A 98 10.99 3.21 8.05
C ILE A 98 10.94 1.75 7.57
N PHE A 99 10.43 0.84 8.40
CA PHE A 99 10.31 -0.57 8.00
C PHE A 99 9.30 -0.73 6.85
N GLY A 100 8.12 -0.11 6.97
CA GLY A 100 7.12 -0.10 5.91
C GLY A 100 7.64 0.53 4.61
N LEU A 101 8.43 1.61 4.72
CA LEU A 101 9.08 2.26 3.58
C LEU A 101 10.05 1.29 2.86
N ILE A 102 10.96 0.65 3.60
CA ILE A 102 11.93 -0.29 3.02
C ILE A 102 11.21 -1.43 2.31
N LEU A 103 10.21 -2.02 2.95
CA LEU A 103 9.43 -3.12 2.37
C LEU A 103 8.74 -2.67 1.08
N THR A 104 8.13 -1.48 1.08
CA THR A 104 7.47 -0.90 -0.10
C THR A 104 8.44 -0.69 -1.26
N VAL A 105 9.63 -0.16 -0.99
CA VAL A 105 10.67 0.06 -2.01
C VAL A 105 11.16 -1.27 -2.59
N ILE A 106 11.35 -2.29 -1.76
CA ILE A 106 11.75 -3.63 -2.22
C ILE A 106 10.68 -4.23 -3.15
N VAL A 107 9.40 -4.17 -2.74
CA VAL A 107 8.29 -4.66 -3.58
C VAL A 107 8.22 -3.88 -4.89
N TRP A 108 8.37 -2.56 -4.82
CA TRP A 108 8.39 -1.72 -6.01
C TRP A 108 9.50 -2.10 -6.97
N TYR A 109 10.73 -2.34 -6.48
CA TYR A 109 11.87 -2.74 -7.30
C TYR A 109 11.66 -4.09 -8.01
N GLN A 110 10.89 -4.99 -7.40
CA GLN A 110 10.60 -6.32 -7.95
C GLN A 110 9.34 -6.38 -8.82
N LEU A 111 8.68 -5.24 -9.08
CA LEU A 111 7.58 -5.23 -10.04
C LEU A 111 8.08 -5.56 -11.45
N PRO A 112 7.43 -6.51 -12.16
CA PRO A 112 7.77 -6.77 -13.55
C PRO A 112 7.44 -5.55 -14.42
N TYR A 113 8.16 -5.36 -15.53
CA TYR A 113 7.90 -4.24 -16.42
C TYR A 113 6.56 -4.35 -17.15
N LYS A 114 6.17 -5.57 -17.51
CA LYS A 114 4.92 -5.89 -18.18
C LYS A 114 4.42 -7.25 -17.71
N ILE A 115 3.13 -7.35 -17.44
CA ILE A 115 2.44 -8.62 -17.16
C ILE A 115 1.62 -8.98 -18.39
N ASP A 116 1.68 -10.25 -18.80
CA ASP A 116 0.85 -10.75 -19.89
C ASP A 116 -0.54 -11.12 -19.37
N VAL A 117 -1.59 -10.70 -20.06
CA VAL A 117 -2.98 -10.91 -19.62
C VAL A 117 -3.31 -12.40 -19.59
N GLU A 118 -2.71 -13.18 -20.49
CA GLU A 118 -2.88 -14.64 -20.59
C GLU A 118 -2.32 -15.41 -19.40
N THR A 119 -1.43 -14.79 -18.61
CA THR A 119 -0.82 -15.42 -17.41
C THR A 119 -1.61 -15.16 -16.13
N VAL A 120 -2.70 -14.39 -16.20
CA VAL A 120 -3.52 -14.05 -15.04
C VAL A 120 -4.65 -15.07 -14.89
N GLU A 121 -4.73 -15.71 -13.72
CA GLU A 121 -5.81 -16.64 -13.39
C GLU A 121 -7.17 -15.93 -13.41
N GLN A 122 -8.20 -16.57 -13.99
CA GLN A 122 -9.56 -16.03 -14.05
C GLN A 122 -10.12 -15.69 -12.66
N GLU A 123 -9.79 -16.46 -11.63
CA GLU A 123 -10.18 -16.16 -10.24
C GLU A 123 -9.61 -14.83 -9.71
N GLU A 124 -8.45 -14.38 -10.18
CA GLU A 124 -7.92 -13.07 -9.79
C GLU A 124 -8.64 -11.92 -10.49
N LEU A 125 -9.12 -12.15 -11.71
CA LEU A 125 -9.88 -11.17 -12.49
C LEU A 125 -11.29 -10.98 -11.92
N GLU A 126 -11.93 -12.05 -11.45
CA GLU A 126 -13.28 -12.01 -10.87
C GLU A 126 -13.36 -11.21 -9.55
N LYS A 127 -12.25 -11.13 -8.81
CA LYS A 127 -12.15 -10.39 -7.54
C LYS A 127 -12.01 -8.86 -7.74
N TRP A 128 -11.93 -8.40 -8.99
CA TRP A 128 -11.73 -7.00 -9.32
C TRP A 128 -13.05 -6.23 -9.41
N HIS A 129 -13.17 -5.15 -8.63
CA HIS A 129 -14.40 -4.36 -8.55
C HIS A 129 -14.19 -2.85 -8.80
N PHE A 130 -12.95 -2.36 -8.92
CA PHE A 130 -12.65 -0.93 -8.86
C PHE A 130 -11.90 -0.42 -10.08
N GLN A 131 -12.47 0.61 -10.72
CA GLN A 131 -11.80 1.29 -11.83
C GLN A 131 -10.44 1.92 -11.39
N PRO A 132 -9.45 1.98 -12.30
CA PRO A 132 -8.14 2.60 -12.06
C PRO A 132 -8.21 4.00 -11.44
N LYS A 133 -9.14 4.83 -11.95
CA LYS A 133 -9.38 6.20 -11.47
C LYS A 133 -9.77 6.24 -9.99
N THR A 134 -10.59 5.29 -9.55
CA THR A 134 -11.05 5.20 -8.16
C THR A 134 -9.90 4.90 -7.22
N ILE A 135 -8.98 4.01 -7.64
CA ILE A 135 -7.77 3.68 -6.86
C ILE A 135 -6.91 4.93 -6.65
N TYR A 136 -6.72 5.75 -7.69
CA TYR A 136 -5.97 7.01 -7.56
C TYR A 136 -6.62 8.00 -6.59
N ILE A 137 -7.95 8.16 -6.68
CA ILE A 137 -8.69 9.05 -5.78
C ILE A 137 -8.53 8.60 -4.32
N ILE A 138 -8.73 7.31 -4.05
CA ILE A 138 -8.59 6.75 -2.70
C ILE A 138 -7.15 6.93 -2.21
N THR A 139 -6.15 6.61 -3.03
CA THR A 139 -4.73 6.79 -2.68
C THR A 139 -4.42 8.25 -2.33
N GLY A 140 -4.95 9.21 -3.10
CA GLY A 140 -4.79 10.63 -2.84
C GLY A 140 -5.44 11.08 -1.52
N ILE A 141 -6.63 10.57 -1.20
CA ILE A 141 -7.30 10.83 0.09
C ILE A 141 -6.45 10.28 1.25
N LEU A 142 -5.94 9.05 1.14
CA LEU A 142 -5.09 8.45 2.17
C LEU A 142 -3.80 9.24 2.41
N LEU A 143 -3.21 9.80 1.34
CA LEU A 143 -2.04 10.67 1.45
C LEU A 143 -2.38 11.99 2.15
N ALA A 144 -3.51 12.61 1.79
CA ALA A 144 -3.99 13.83 2.45
C ALA A 144 -4.26 13.61 3.95
N VAL A 145 -4.90 12.50 4.31
CA VAL A 145 -5.11 12.10 5.72
C VAL A 145 -3.77 11.93 6.43
N THR A 146 -2.79 11.28 5.81
CA THR A 146 -1.45 11.13 6.41
C THR A 146 -0.81 12.48 6.69
N ILE A 147 -0.87 13.43 5.75
CA ILE A 147 -0.33 14.78 5.94
C ILE A 147 -1.01 15.48 7.12
N LEU A 148 -2.35 15.44 7.20
CA LEU A 148 -3.10 16.03 8.31
C LEU A 148 -2.71 15.42 9.66
N VAL A 149 -2.56 14.11 9.72
CA VAL A 149 -2.18 13.40 10.94
C VAL A 149 -0.75 13.77 11.36
N VAL A 150 0.21 13.78 10.42
CA VAL A 150 1.60 14.17 10.69
C VAL A 150 1.69 15.62 11.16
N LEU A 151 0.96 16.55 10.54
CA LEU A 151 0.87 17.95 11.00
C LEU A 151 0.26 18.04 12.41
N GLY A 152 -0.75 17.22 12.71
CA GLY A 152 -1.31 17.12 14.06
C GLY A 152 -0.28 16.64 15.08
N GLN A 153 0.51 15.62 14.75
CA GLN A 153 1.57 15.11 15.62
C GLN A 153 2.66 16.16 15.87
N PHE A 154 3.02 16.97 14.87
CA PHE A 154 3.98 18.06 15.03
C PHE A 154 3.48 19.16 15.97
N ARG A 155 2.18 19.45 15.99
CA ARG A 155 1.60 20.48 16.89
C ARG A 155 1.46 20.02 18.34
N LEU A 156 1.46 18.71 18.58
CA LEU A 156 1.35 18.12 19.92
C LEU A 156 2.71 17.84 20.58
N LYS A 157 3.81 17.99 19.83
CA LYS A 157 5.19 17.96 20.34
C LYS A 157 5.61 19.37 20.74
#